data_AF-A0A067T0V5-F1
#
_entry.id   AF-A0A067T0V5-F1
#
_cell.length_a   1.000
_cell.length_b   1.000
_cell.length_c   1.000
_cell.angle_alpha   90.00
_cell.angle_beta   90.00
_cell.angle_gamma   90.00
#
_symmetry.space_group_name_H-M   'P 1'
#
loop_
_entity.id
_entity.type
_entity.pdbx_description
1 polymer ?
#
loop_
_entity_poly.entity_id
_entity_poly.type
_entity_poly.pdbx_seq_one_letter_code
_entity_poly.pdbx_strand_id
1 'polypeptide(L)'
;MAREDLTTVRTQLENVRKKRSYGSSKNKARALTLPEMKADFDRSELERLEKELEDEEKQAEKAVASANLQHQMLQDIVLKTFEKPLSTYKKKYDLMVIAGALKLDTVGTVAVLQEKIKAHLIAYPDLKSNPRFAGLFHPSRQRNVA
;
A
#
# COMPACT_ATOMS: atom_id res chain seq x y z
N MET A 1 44.71 -14.38 -11.84
CA MET A 1 43.96 -15.37 -12.64
C MET A 1 43.36 -16.43 -11.71
N ALA A 2 42.41 -16.06 -10.84
CA ALA A 2 41.81 -17.01 -9.89
C ALA A 2 40.40 -16.60 -9.43
N ARG A 3 40.09 -15.30 -9.50
CA ARG A 3 38.75 -14.77 -9.18
C ARG A 3 37.73 -15.02 -10.28
N GLU A 4 38.16 -14.96 -11.54
CA GLU A 4 37.29 -15.19 -12.70
C GLU A 4 36.85 -16.66 -12.74
N ASP A 5 37.77 -17.61 -12.53
CA ASP A 5 37.47 -19.05 -12.53
C ASP A 5 36.45 -19.44 -11.45
N LEU A 6 36.51 -18.81 -10.28
CA LEU A 6 35.56 -19.03 -9.18
C LEU A 6 34.15 -18.55 -9.53
N THR A 7 34.04 -17.46 -10.31
CA THR A 7 32.75 -16.96 -10.77
C THR A 7 32.16 -17.85 -11.85
N THR A 8 32.94 -18.30 -12.82
CA THR A 8 32.49 -19.24 -13.85
C THR A 8 32.03 -20.55 -13.26
N VAL A 9 32.76 -21.10 -12.28
CA VAL A 9 32.37 -22.34 -11.59
C VAL A 9 31.07 -22.16 -10.79
N ARG A 10 30.87 -21.01 -10.11
CA ARG A 10 29.61 -20.71 -9.42
C ARG A 10 28.44 -20.57 -10.37
N THR A 11 28.62 -19.87 -11.49
CA THR A 11 27.58 -19.70 -12.51
C THR A 11 27.21 -21.04 -13.16
N GLN A 12 28.19 -21.91 -13.41
CA GLN A 12 27.94 -23.26 -13.90
C GLN A 12 27.17 -24.10 -12.87
N LEU A 13 27.53 -24.02 -11.59
CA LEU A 13 26.82 -24.74 -10.52
C LEU A 13 25.36 -24.26 -10.36
N GLU A 14 25.10 -22.96 -10.48
CA GLU A 14 23.74 -22.41 -10.49
C GLU A 14 22.93 -22.90 -11.69
N ASN A 15 23.53 -22.93 -12.88
CA ASN A 15 22.87 -23.38 -14.09
C ASN A 15 22.52 -24.88 -14.05
N VAL A 16 23.31 -25.70 -13.36
CA VAL A 16 23.01 -27.12 -13.12
C VAL A 16 21.92 -27.29 -12.05
N ARG A 17 21.90 -26.42 -11.02
CA ARG A 17 20.87 -26.45 -9.96
C ARG A 17 19.51 -25.91 -10.40
N LYS A 18 19.47 -25.06 -11.43
CA LYS A 18 18.22 -24.65 -12.08
C LYS A 18 17.61 -25.87 -12.76
N LYS A 19 16.63 -26.49 -12.09
CA LYS A 19 15.70 -27.42 -12.75
C LYS A 19 15.06 -26.66 -13.90
N ARG A 20 15.44 -26.99 -15.14
CA ARG A 20 14.70 -26.53 -16.31
C ARG A 20 13.30 -27.10 -16.17
N SER A 21 12.32 -26.27 -15.89
CA SER A 21 10.93 -26.60 -16.19
C SER A 21 10.85 -26.68 -17.71
N TYR A 22 11.16 -27.86 -18.25
CA TYR A 22 10.72 -28.24 -19.58
C TYR A 22 9.19 -28.40 -19.49
N GLY A 23 8.48 -27.28 -19.36
CA GLY A 23 7.10 -27.23 -19.81
C GLY A 23 7.15 -27.68 -21.26
N SER A 24 6.36 -28.70 -21.61
CA SER A 24 6.37 -29.37 -22.91
C SER A 24 6.36 -28.33 -24.05
N SER A 25 7.54 -27.99 -24.57
CA SER A 25 7.68 -27.12 -25.73
C SER A 25 7.07 -27.78 -26.97
N LYS A 26 6.94 -29.11 -26.94
CA LYS A 26 6.25 -29.91 -27.96
C LYS A 26 4.75 -29.60 -28.05
N ASN A 27 4.09 -29.21 -26.94
CA ASN A 27 2.67 -28.82 -26.99
C ASN A 27 2.49 -27.43 -27.59
N LYS A 28 3.41 -26.49 -27.31
CA LYS A 28 3.40 -25.16 -27.94
C LYS A 28 3.74 -25.22 -29.44
N ALA A 29 4.69 -26.06 -29.85
CA ALA A 29 5.06 -26.23 -31.25
C ALA A 29 3.99 -26.94 -32.10
N ARG A 30 3.23 -27.90 -31.52
CA ARG A 30 2.12 -28.57 -32.23
C ARG A 30 0.85 -27.72 -32.32
N ALA A 31 0.60 -26.82 -31.37
CA ALA A 31 -0.48 -25.84 -31.46
C ALA A 31 -0.30 -24.85 -32.64
N LEU A 32 0.93 -24.63 -33.10
CA LEU A 32 1.27 -23.73 -34.21
C LEU A 32 1.12 -24.35 -35.62
N THR A 33 0.91 -25.67 -35.74
CA THR A 33 0.86 -26.37 -37.04
C THR A 33 -0.56 -26.56 -37.61
N LEU A 34 -1.62 -26.29 -36.84
CA LEU A 34 -3.02 -26.37 -37.29
C LEU A 34 -3.67 -24.98 -37.26
N PRO A 35 -4.33 -24.51 -38.34
CA PRO A 35 -4.92 -23.16 -38.41
C PRO A 35 -5.91 -22.83 -37.27
N GLU A 36 -6.68 -23.81 -36.81
CA GLU A 36 -7.67 -23.64 -35.74
C GLU A 36 -7.02 -23.36 -34.38
N MET A 37 -5.93 -24.04 -34.06
CA MET A 37 -5.19 -23.86 -32.80
C MET A 37 -4.41 -22.54 -32.77
N LYS A 38 -3.96 -22.07 -33.94
CA LYS A 38 -3.38 -20.73 -34.10
C LYS A 38 -4.43 -19.64 -33.86
N ALA A 39 -5.64 -19.80 -34.39
CA ALA A 39 -6.73 -18.86 -34.17
C ALA A 39 -7.17 -18.79 -32.69
N ASP A 40 -7.11 -19.90 -31.95
CA ASP A 40 -7.39 -19.90 -30.51
C ASP A 40 -6.28 -19.23 -29.69
N PHE A 41 -5.02 -19.41 -30.08
CA PHE A 41 -3.88 -18.70 -29.48
C PHE A 41 -3.94 -17.19 -29.76
N ASP A 42 -4.22 -16.80 -31.01
CA ASP A 42 -4.35 -15.38 -31.39
C ASP A 42 -5.55 -14.72 -30.66
N ARG A 43 -6.68 -15.43 -30.49
CA ARG A 43 -7.83 -14.94 -29.71
C ARG A 43 -7.49 -14.77 -28.22
N SER A 44 -6.78 -15.73 -27.63
CA SER A 44 -6.40 -15.64 -26.22
C SER A 44 -5.32 -14.59 -25.97
N GLU A 45 -4.41 -14.34 -26.92
CA GLU A 45 -3.47 -13.22 -26.82
C GLU A 45 -4.17 -11.87 -26.98
N LEU A 46 -5.16 -11.74 -27.88
CA LEU A 46 -5.99 -10.53 -27.99
C LEU A 46 -6.77 -10.24 -26.70
N GLU A 47 -7.42 -11.25 -26.11
CA GLU A 47 -8.14 -11.11 -24.84
C GLU A 47 -7.20 -10.70 -23.68
N ARG A 48 -5.96 -11.20 -23.68
CA ARG A 48 -4.93 -10.80 -22.69
C ARG A 48 -4.50 -9.35 -22.88
N LEU A 49 -4.27 -8.92 -24.11
CA LEU A 49 -3.88 -7.54 -24.42
C LEU A 49 -5.01 -6.55 -24.05
N GLU A 50 -6.27 -6.88 -24.35
CA GLU A 50 -7.41 -6.06 -23.97
C GLU A 50 -7.54 -5.91 -22.46
N LYS A 51 -7.35 -7.01 -21.71
CA LYS A 51 -7.39 -6.98 -20.25
C LYS A 51 -6.21 -6.23 -19.64
N GLU A 52 -5.02 -6.32 -20.23
CA GLU A 52 -3.84 -5.61 -19.77
C GLU A 52 -4.01 -4.09 -19.92
N LEU A 53 -4.59 -3.63 -21.05
CA LEU A 53 -4.95 -2.22 -21.23
C LEU A 53 -5.99 -1.74 -20.21
N GLU A 54 -7.02 -2.54 -19.93
CA GLU A 54 -8.05 -2.20 -18.94
C GLU A 54 -7.48 -2.16 -17.50
N ASP A 55 -6.56 -3.07 -17.17
CA ASP A 55 -5.89 -3.09 -15.87
C ASP A 55 -4.90 -1.92 -15.71
N GLU A 56 -4.22 -1.50 -16.78
CA GLU A 56 -3.35 -0.32 -16.81
C GLU A 56 -4.15 0.98 -16.59
N GLU A 57 -5.29 1.14 -17.26
CA GLU A 57 -6.18 2.30 -17.07
C GLU A 57 -6.68 2.36 -15.62
N LYS A 58 -7.18 1.24 -15.08
CA LYS A 58 -7.61 1.15 -13.68
C LYS A 58 -6.47 1.43 -12.70
N GLN A 59 -5.24 1.04 -13.02
CA GLN A 59 -4.07 1.33 -12.19
C GLN A 59 -3.73 2.82 -12.22
N ALA A 60 -3.79 3.46 -13.38
CA ALA A 60 -3.57 4.89 -13.53
C ALA A 60 -4.62 5.69 -12.74
N GLU A 61 -5.90 5.33 -12.82
CA GLU A 61 -6.96 5.98 -12.03
C GLU A 61 -6.73 5.84 -10.52
N LYS A 62 -6.37 4.64 -10.06
CA LYS A 62 -6.05 4.38 -8.64
C LYS A 62 -4.83 5.17 -8.18
N ALA A 63 -3.81 5.30 -9.02
CA ALA A 63 -2.61 6.09 -8.73
C ALA A 63 -2.99 7.58 -8.53
N VAL A 64 -3.78 8.15 -9.44
CA VAL A 64 -4.26 9.54 -9.33
C VAL A 64 -5.10 9.73 -8.07
N ALA A 65 -6.05 8.83 -7.79
CA ALA A 65 -6.88 8.90 -6.60
C ALA A 65 -6.06 8.83 -5.30
N SER A 66 -5.05 7.95 -5.26
CA SER A 66 -4.16 7.86 -4.09
C SER A 66 -3.29 9.10 -3.90
N ALA A 67 -2.78 9.71 -4.97
CA ALA A 67 -2.02 10.95 -4.93
C ALA A 67 -2.87 12.12 -4.41
N ASN A 68 -4.13 12.21 -4.84
CA ASN A 68 -5.07 13.21 -4.35
C ASN A 68 -5.34 13.05 -2.85
N LEU A 69 -5.52 11.80 -2.38
CA LEU A 69 -5.71 11.52 -0.96
C LEU A 69 -4.48 11.91 -0.12
N GLN A 70 -3.27 11.65 -0.63
CA GLN A 70 -2.02 12.06 0.02
C GLN A 70 -1.91 13.58 0.11
N HIS A 71 -2.23 14.29 -0.97
CA HIS A 71 -2.21 15.74 -0.99
C HIS A 71 -3.20 16.33 0.02
N GLN A 72 -4.44 15.82 0.05
CA GLN A 72 -5.44 16.21 1.05
C GLN A 72 -4.96 15.94 2.47
N MET A 73 -4.32 14.79 2.71
CA MET A 73 -3.78 14.44 4.01
C MET A 73 -2.70 15.43 4.46
N LEU A 74 -1.79 15.85 3.58
CA LEU A 74 -0.76 16.84 3.89
C LEU A 74 -1.37 18.20 4.23
N GLN A 75 -2.39 18.63 3.50
CA GLN A 75 -3.12 19.86 3.81
C GLN A 75 -3.80 19.78 5.17
N ASP A 76 -4.49 18.68 5.45
CA ASP A 76 -5.16 18.45 6.74
C ASP A 76 -4.16 18.42 7.90
N ILE A 77 -2.98 17.82 7.70
CA ILE A 77 -1.89 17.78 8.68
C ILE A 77 -1.41 19.17 9.06
N VAL A 78 -1.54 20.17 8.19
CA VAL A 78 -1.12 21.55 8.47
C VAL A 78 -2.29 22.39 8.99
N LEU A 79 -3.47 22.28 8.39
CA LEU A 79 -4.56 23.25 8.56
C LEU A 79 -5.65 22.79 9.53
N LYS A 80 -5.84 21.48 9.71
CA LYS A 80 -6.98 20.94 10.46
C LYS A 80 -6.83 21.16 11.96
N THR A 81 -7.90 21.64 12.59
CA THR A 81 -8.05 21.78 14.05
C THR A 81 -8.90 20.62 14.59
N PHE A 82 -8.48 20.04 15.71
CA PHE A 82 -9.12 18.86 16.31
C PHE A 82 -9.92 19.26 17.55
N GLU A 83 -11.16 19.66 17.33
CA GLU A 83 -12.07 20.14 18.39
C GLU A 83 -12.73 19.01 19.20
N LYS A 84 -12.75 17.79 18.64
CA LYS A 84 -13.46 16.65 19.23
C LYS A 84 -12.52 15.79 20.07
N PRO A 85 -13.04 15.06 21.08
CA PRO A 85 -12.29 14.05 21.82
C PRO A 85 -11.62 13.03 20.89
N LEU A 86 -10.41 12.58 21.25
CA LEU A 86 -9.68 11.56 20.47
C LEU A 86 -10.52 10.29 20.20
N SER A 87 -11.35 9.89 21.16
CA SER A 87 -12.27 8.74 21.06
C SER A 87 -13.31 8.84 19.93
N THR A 88 -13.57 10.04 19.42
CA THR A 88 -14.54 10.27 18.34
C THR A 88 -13.95 9.87 16.98
N TYR A 89 -12.62 9.88 16.85
CA TYR A 89 -11.93 9.57 15.60
C TYR A 89 -11.73 8.05 15.45
N LYS A 90 -12.61 7.44 14.65
CA LYS A 90 -12.60 5.98 14.36
C LYS A 90 -12.01 5.65 12.99
N LYS A 91 -11.96 6.61 12.07
CA LYS A 91 -11.47 6.40 10.71
C LYS A 91 -9.94 6.42 10.71
N LYS A 92 -9.32 5.49 9.97
CA LYS A 92 -7.87 5.41 9.81
C LYS A 92 -7.29 6.74 9.29
N TYR A 93 -7.92 7.33 8.28
CA TYR A 93 -7.48 8.60 7.70
C TYR A 93 -7.38 9.72 8.74
N ASP A 94 -8.41 9.92 9.57
CA ASP A 94 -8.39 10.96 10.60
C ASP A 94 -7.27 10.74 11.62
N LEU A 95 -7.02 9.49 11.99
CA LEU A 95 -5.93 9.14 12.91
C LEU A 95 -4.55 9.34 12.27
N MET A 96 -4.39 9.06 10.98
CA MET A 96 -3.16 9.36 10.25
C MET A 96 -2.91 10.87 10.18
N VAL A 97 -3.95 11.66 9.95
CA VAL A 97 -3.87 13.12 9.95
C VAL A 97 -3.50 13.66 11.34
N ILE A 98 -4.10 13.14 12.42
CA ILE A 98 -3.75 13.53 13.80
C ILE A 98 -2.30 13.14 14.11
N ALA A 99 -1.89 11.91 13.77
CA ALA A 99 -0.52 11.45 13.95
C ALA A 99 0.47 12.35 13.20
N GLY A 100 0.20 12.66 11.92
CA GLY A 100 1.02 13.55 11.13
C GLY A 100 1.10 14.97 11.69
N ALA A 101 -0.02 15.52 12.18
CA ALA A 101 -0.05 16.83 12.83
C ALA A 101 0.78 16.87 14.12
N LEU A 102 0.87 15.74 14.83
CA LEU A 102 1.73 15.53 15.99
C LEU A 102 3.17 15.13 15.62
N LYS A 103 3.52 15.11 14.32
CA LYS A 103 4.81 14.66 13.78
C LYS A 103 5.19 13.23 14.20
N LEU A 104 4.18 12.38 14.34
CA LEU A 104 4.32 10.95 14.60
C LEU A 104 4.26 10.16 13.29
N ASP A 105 4.76 8.93 13.37
CA ASP A 105 4.63 7.95 12.27
C ASP A 105 3.16 7.62 12.00
N THR A 106 2.75 7.76 10.74
CA THR A 106 1.38 7.54 10.27
C THR A 106 1.11 6.09 9.83
N VAL A 107 2.11 5.21 9.95
CA VAL A 107 2.00 3.80 9.58
C VAL A 107 1.41 2.97 10.72
N GLY A 108 0.42 2.13 10.36
CA GLY A 108 -0.16 1.16 11.26
C GLY A 108 -1.65 0.89 11.05
N THR A 109 -2.20 0.05 11.92
CA THR A 109 -3.64 -0.16 12.07
C THR A 109 -4.25 0.97 12.92
N VAL A 110 -5.58 1.06 12.93
CA VAL A 110 -6.32 2.04 13.74
C VAL A 110 -5.93 1.96 15.23
N ALA A 111 -5.82 0.75 15.78
CA ALA A 111 -5.44 0.54 17.18
C ALA A 111 -4.03 1.07 17.48
N VAL A 112 -3.06 0.74 16.63
CA VAL A 112 -1.67 1.21 16.77
C VAL A 112 -1.58 2.73 16.71
N LEU A 113 -2.28 3.36 15.77
CA LEU A 113 -2.31 4.82 15.66
C LEU A 113 -2.95 5.47 16.89
N GLN A 114 -4.07 4.92 17.38
CA GLN A 114 -4.73 5.44 18.58
C GLN A 114 -3.83 5.33 19.81
N GLU A 115 -3.14 4.21 19.99
CA GLU A 115 -2.23 4.01 21.11
C GLU A 115 -1.04 4.97 21.05
N LYS A 116 -0.39 5.10 19.88
CA LYS A 116 0.70 6.06 19.64
C LYS A 116 0.27 7.49 19.97
N ILE A 117 -0.90 7.92 19.46
CA ILE A 117 -1.43 9.27 19.71
C ILE A 117 -1.71 9.46 21.20
N LYS A 118 -2.37 8.50 21.87
CA LYS A 118 -2.65 8.58 23.30
C LYS A 118 -1.38 8.70 24.12
N ALA A 119 -0.39 7.85 23.86
CA ALA A 119 0.90 7.88 24.54
C ALA A 119 1.58 9.25 24.40
N HIS A 120 1.55 9.83 23.19
CA HIS A 120 2.11 11.16 22.94
C HIS A 120 1.34 12.27 23.66
N LEU A 121 0.01 12.24 23.66
CA LEU A 121 -0.79 13.25 24.39
C LEU A 121 -0.59 13.17 25.92
N ILE A 122 -0.31 11.98 26.46
CA ILE A 122 0.05 11.81 27.87
C ILE A 122 1.44 12.37 28.16
N ALA A 123 2.41 12.11 27.28
CA ALA A 123 3.79 12.59 27.43
C ALA A 123 3.92 14.11 27.28
N TYR A 124 3.07 14.74 26.45
CA TYR A 124 3.11 16.17 26.15
C TYR A 124 1.80 16.87 26.53
N PRO A 125 1.56 17.09 27.84
CA PRO A 125 0.34 17.73 28.32
C PRO A 125 0.22 19.21 27.89
N ASP A 126 1.32 19.86 27.54
CA ASP A 126 1.36 21.26 27.07
C ASP A 126 0.57 21.46 25.77
N LEU A 127 0.35 20.39 25.00
CA LEU A 127 -0.50 20.41 23.81
C LEU A 127 -1.96 20.78 24.12
N LYS A 128 -2.39 20.71 25.38
CA LYS A 128 -3.71 21.20 25.83
C LYS A 128 -3.89 22.70 25.59
N SER A 129 -2.83 23.48 25.75
CA SER A 129 -2.83 24.92 25.54
C SER A 129 -2.82 25.29 24.06
N ASN A 130 -2.46 24.34 23.19
CA ASN A 130 -2.51 24.55 21.76
C ASN A 130 -3.98 24.42 21.29
N PRO A 131 -4.60 25.49 20.77
CA PRO A 131 -6.00 25.46 20.34
C PRO A 131 -6.26 24.40 19.26
N ARG A 132 -5.22 24.03 18.51
CA ARG A 132 -5.29 23.01 17.47
C ARG A 132 -5.58 21.60 18.02
N PHE A 133 -5.07 21.29 19.20
CA PHE A 133 -5.13 19.95 19.80
C PHE A 133 -5.96 19.88 21.08
N ALA A 134 -6.36 21.02 21.64
CA ALA A 134 -7.11 21.11 22.89
C ALA A 134 -8.31 20.16 22.95
N GLY A 135 -9.06 20.06 21.85
CA GLY A 135 -10.24 19.19 21.78
C GLY A 135 -9.97 17.70 21.93
N LEU A 136 -8.76 17.23 21.58
CA LEU A 136 -8.37 15.83 21.72
C LEU A 136 -8.35 15.36 23.18
N PHE A 137 -8.11 16.29 24.11
CA PHE A 137 -8.05 16.04 25.54
C PHE A 137 -9.41 16.01 26.22
N HIS A 138 -10.48 16.43 25.53
CA HIS A 138 -11.81 16.37 26.10
C HIS A 138 -12.21 14.92 26.41
N PRO A 139 -12.83 14.65 27.57
CA PRO A 139 -13.38 13.35 27.86
C PRO A 139 -14.47 13.03 26.82
N SER A 140 -14.56 11.76 26.43
CA SER A 140 -15.69 11.33 25.61
C SER A 140 -16.95 11.53 26.43
N ARG A 141 -17.94 12.24 25.87
CA ARG A 141 -19.24 12.41 26.53
C ARG A 141 -19.92 11.05 26.50
N GLN A 142 -19.69 10.21 27.52
CA GLN A 142 -20.47 8.99 27.71
C GLN A 142 -21.93 9.41 27.87
N ARG A 143 -22.76 9.08 26.87
CA ARG A 143 -24.20 9.16 27.02
C ARG A 143 -24.58 8.10 28.05
N ASN A 144 -24.81 8.52 29.29
CA ASN A 144 -25.57 7.72 30.24
C ASN A 144 -26.96 7.56 29.62
N VAL A 145 -27.23 6.36 29.11
CA VAL A 145 -28.58 5.92 28.80
C VAL A 145 -29.18 5.53 30.15
N ALA A 146 -30.07 6.38 30.65
CA ALA A 146 -30.91 6.09 31.81
C ALA A 146 -32.02 5.11 31.44
#